data_AF-A0A2V8IFY2-F1
#
_entry.id   AF-A0A2V8IFY2-F1
#
_cell.length_a   1.000
_cell.length_b   1.000
_cell.length_c   1.000
_cell.angle_alpha   90.00
_cell.angle_beta   90.00
_cell.angle_gamma   90.00
#
_symmetry.space_group_name_H-M   'P 1'
#
loop_
_entity.id
_entity.type
_entity.pdbx_description
1 polymer ?
#
loop_
_entity_poly.entity_id
_entity_poly.type
_entity_poly.pdbx_seq_one_letter_code
_entity_poly.pdbx_strand_id
1 'polypeptide(L)' 'RSFSIPASVDEERIRADYNDGVLKIVLPKKDQAKPKQIKIASE' A
#
# COMPACT_ATOMS: atom_id res chain seq x y z
N ARG A 1 20.56 6.50 -7.97
CA ARG A 1 20.31 5.86 -6.65
C ARG A 1 19.04 5.04 -6.77
N SER A 2 19.07 3.77 -6.41
CA SER A 2 17.91 2.87 -6.45
C SER A 2 17.59 2.38 -5.04
N PHE A 3 16.32 2.09 -4.79
CA PHE A 3 15.85 1.52 -3.53
C PHE A 3 14.96 0.33 -3.85
N SER A 4 15.15 -0.76 -3.12
CA SER A 4 14.25 -1.90 -3.19
C SER A 4 13.05 -1.63 -2.30
N ILE A 5 11.86 -1.76 -2.88
CA ILE A 5 10.60 -1.48 -2.18
C ILE A 5 9.94 -2.82 -1.82
N PRO A 6 9.36 -2.97 -0.61
CA PRO A 6 8.69 -4.21 -0.21
C PRO A 6 7.45 -4.51 -1.05
N ALA A 7 7.16 -5.79 -1.29
CA ALA A 7 5.99 -6.26 -2.05
C ALA A 7 4.62 -5.91 -1.41
N SER A 8 4.64 -5.45 -0.16
CA SER A 8 3.46 -4.96 0.57
C SER A 8 3.01 -3.57 0.13
N VAL A 9 3.78 -2.89 -0.72
CA VAL A 9 3.41 -1.59 -1.29
C VAL A 9 2.41 -1.79 -2.42
N ASP A 10 1.42 -0.91 -2.46
CA ASP A 10 0.42 -0.82 -3.52
C ASP A 10 0.98 0.05 -4.67
N GLU A 11 1.57 -0.60 -5.67
CA GLU A 11 2.29 0.04 -6.78
C GLU A 11 1.38 0.94 -7.63
N GLU A 12 0.10 0.58 -7.76
CA GLU A 12 -0.88 1.33 -8.55
C GLU A 12 -1.23 2.68 -7.91
N ARG A 13 -0.98 2.84 -6.60
CA ARG A 13 -1.34 4.02 -5.83
C ARG A 13 -0.16 4.87 -5.38
N ILE A 14 1.04 4.59 -5.90
CA ILE A 14 2.23 5.40 -5.64
C ILE A 14 2.01 6.83 -6.16
N ARG A 15 2.39 7.82 -5.36
CA ARG A 15 2.34 9.24 -5.75
C ARG A 15 3.66 9.92 -5.43
N ALA A 16 4.00 10.95 -6.19
CA ALA A 16 5.19 11.75 -5.96
C ALA A 16 4.88 13.23 -6.18
N ASP A 17 5.45 14.07 -5.32
CA ASP A 17 5.33 15.51 -5.34
C ASP A 17 6.73 16.13 -5.28
N TYR A 18 6.96 17.15 -6.10
CA TYR A 18 8.21 17.89 -6.10
C TYR A 18 7.93 19.34 -5.71
N ASN A 19 8.50 19.78 -4.60
CA ASN A 19 8.35 21.14 -4.13
C ASN A 19 9.66 21.65 -3.52
N ASP A 20 10.03 22.90 -3.81
CA ASP A 20 11.18 23.60 -3.24
C ASP A 20 12.50 22.80 -3.31
N GLY A 21 12.74 22.10 -4.42
CA GLY A 21 13.95 21.29 -4.60
C GLY A 21 13.92 19.90 -3.96
N VAL A 22 12.81 19.52 -3.32
CA VAL A 22 12.67 18.24 -2.61
C VAL A 22 11.62 17.36 -3.28
N LEU A 23 12.02 16.13 -3.61
CA LEU A 23 11.12 15.08 -4.10
C LEU A 23 10.56 14.29 -2.92
N LYS A 24 9.25 14.37 -2.69
CA LYS A 24 8.51 13.52 -1.76
C LYS A 24 7.83 12.39 -2.54
N ILE A 25 7.98 11.16 -2.06
CA ILE A 25 7.34 9.97 -2.64
C ILE A 25 6.49 9.30 -1.56
N VAL A 26 5.24 9.00 -1.89
CA VAL A 26 4.27 8.31 -1.03
C VAL A 26 4.08 6.89 -1.54
N LEU A 27 4.43 5.91 -0.71
CA LEU A 27 4.32 4.48 -0.97
C LEU A 27 3.21 3.88 -0.09
N PRO A 28 1.96 3.85 -0.54
CA PRO A 28 0.86 3.29 0.24
C PRO A 28 1.04 1.78 0.43
N LYS A 29 0.61 1.27 1.58
CA LYS A 29 0.55 -0.18 1.81
C LYS A 29 -0.70 -0.75 1.18
N LYS A 30 -0.63 -1.98 0.68
CA LYS A 30 -1.80 -2.75 0.26
C LYS A 30 -2.76 -2.87 1.44
N ASP A 31 -4.04 -2.64 1.17
CA ASP A 31 -5.09 -2.86 2.15
C ASP A 31 -5.07 -4.34 2.57
N GLN A 32 -4.80 -4.61 3.84
CA GLN A 32 -4.99 -5.95 4.38
C GLN A 32 -6.48 -6.26 4.34
N ALA A 33 -6.86 -7.25 3.53
CA ALA A 33 -8.22 -7.74 3.51
C ALA A 33 -8.62 -8.07 4.95
N LYS A 34 -9.63 -7.36 5.48
CA LYS A 34 -10.20 -7.67 6.79
C LYS A 34 -10.54 -9.16 6.78
N PRO A 35 -10.16 -9.92 7.83
CA PRO A 35 -10.49 -11.34 7.87
C PRO A 35 -12.01 -11.47 7.71
N LYS A 36 -12.44 -12.15 6.65
CA LYS A 36 -13.85 -12.44 6.42
C LYS A 36 -14.30 -13.32 7.58
N GLN A 37 -15.13 -12.80 8.48
CA GLN A 37 -15.79 -13.63 9.48
C GLN A 37 -16.71 -14.59 8.72
N ILE A 38 -16.30 -15.85 8.62
CA ILE A 38 -17.13 -16.91 8.08
C ILE A 38 -18.19 -17.18 9.14
N LYS A 39 -19.45 -16.80 8.89
CA LYS A 39 -20.57 -17.22 9.73
C LYS A 39 -20.81 -18.70 9.47
N ILE A 40 -20.53 -19.54 10.46
CA ILE A 40 -20.89 -20.97 10.42
C ILE A 40 -22.39 -21.03 10.70
N ALA A 41 -23.20 -21.31 9.68
CA ALA A 41 -24.59 -21.70 9.89
C ALA A 41 -24.62 -23.21 10.07
N SER A 42 -24.91 -23.66 11.28
CA SER A 42 -25.21 -25.05 11.62
C SER A 42 -26.72 -25.23 11.66
N GLU A 43 -27.26 -26.04 10.75
CA GLU A 43 -28.53 -26.75 10.88
C GLU A 43 -28.41 -28.10 10.17
#